data_AF-A0A7C1QWR2-F1
#
_entry.id   AF-A0A7C1QWR2-F1
#
_cell.length_a   1.000
_cell.length_b   1.000
_cell.length_c   1.000
_cell.angle_alpha   90.00
_cell.angle_beta   90.00
_cell.angle_gamma   90.00
#
_symmetry.space_group_name_H-M   'P 1'
#
loop_
_entity.id
_entity.type
_entity.pdbx_description
1 polymer ?
#
loop_
_entity_poly.entity_id
_entity_poly.type
_entity_poly.pdbx_seq_one_letter_code
_entity_poly.pdbx_strand_id
1 'polypeptide(L)' 'MMLDFFDIIAEGFEFIIAFGSIMGFLGFIIGLLGWMVLGQFQSHKMIGVMVVSIILLGVCGTFTRLKYFHIY' A
#
# COMPACT_ATOMS: atom_id res chain seq x y z
N MET A 1 18.66 17.78 -19.25
CA MET A 1 18.03 16.80 -20.15
C MET A 1 17.96 15.40 -19.56
N MET A 2 19.06 14.74 -19.17
CA MET A 2 18.97 13.47 -18.43
C MET A 2 18.40 13.65 -17.01
N LEU A 3 18.81 14.71 -16.29
CA LEU A 3 18.33 15.00 -14.93
C LEU A 3 16.82 15.28 -14.88
N ASP A 4 16.29 16.06 -15.82
CA ASP A 4 14.84 16.35 -15.90
C ASP A 4 13.99 15.10 -16.12
N PHE A 5 14.52 14.11 -16.86
CA PHE A 5 13.83 12.85 -17.10
C PHE A 5 13.78 11.97 -15.85
N PHE A 6 14.84 12.00 -15.04
CA PHE A 6 14.88 11.33 -13.75
C PHE A 6 13.94 11.98 -12.72
N ASP A 7 13.81 13.30 -12.72
CA ASP A 7 12.86 14.00 -11.85
C ASP A 7 11.40 13.64 -12.16
N ILE A 8 11.01 13.62 -13.44
CA ILE A 8 9.66 13.22 -13.85
C ILE A 8 9.37 11.75 -13.47
N ILE A 9 10.36 10.85 -13.63
CA ILE A 9 10.21 9.44 -13.23
C ILE A 9 10.09 9.33 -11.71
N ALA A 10 10.88 10.09 -10.94
CA ALA A 10 10.84 10.09 -9.49
C ALA A 10 9.47 10.56 -8.96
N GLU A 11 8.91 11.62 -9.56
CA GLU A 11 7.58 12.13 -9.23
C GLU A 11 6.48 11.11 -9.58
N GLY A 12 6.60 10.42 -10.72
CA GLY A 12 5.70 9.30 -11.07
C GLY A 12 5.77 8.14 -10.07
N PHE A 13 6.97 7.80 -9.58
CA PHE A 13 7.14 6.78 -8.55
C PHE A 13 6.50 7.19 -7.22
N GLU A 14 6.64 8.45 -6.81
CA GLU A 14 5.96 8.98 -5.62
C GLU A 14 4.45 8.82 -5.72
N PHE A 15 3.88 9.17 -6.87
CA PHE A 15 2.45 9.03 -7.11
C PHE A 15 1.99 7.57 -6.98
N ILE A 16 2.74 6.64 -7.57
CA ILE A 16 2.42 5.19 -7.48
C ILE A 16 2.52 4.69 -6.04
N ILE A 17 3.51 5.13 -5.27
CA ILE A 17 3.66 4.77 -3.85
C ILE A 17 2.50 5.30 -3.02
N ALA A 18 2.12 6.57 -3.22
CA ALA A 18 0.97 7.17 -2.53
C ALA A 18 -0.34 6.46 -2.89
N PHE A 19 -0.56 6.19 -4.19
CA PHE A 19 -1.73 5.46 -4.68
C PHE A 19 -1.77 4.03 -4.13
N GLY A 20 -0.63 3.35 -4.09
CA GLY A 20 -0.47 2.02 -3.48
C GLY A 20 -0.83 2.02 -2.01
N SER A 21 -0.37 3.00 -1.22
CA SER A 21 -0.75 3.14 0.19
C SER A 21 -2.26 3.31 0.38
N ILE A 22 -2.93 4.13 -0.44
CA ILE A 22 -4.39 4.33 -0.38
C ILE A 22 -5.12 3.02 -0.70
N MET A 23 -4.72 2.32 -1.77
CA MET A 23 -5.31 1.04 -2.16
C MET A 23 -5.07 -0.05 -1.10
N GLY A 24 -3.88 -0.10 -0.51
CA GLY A 24 -3.56 -1.00 0.59
C GLY A 24 -4.44 -0.74 1.81
N PHE A 25 -4.67 0.53 2.16
CA PHE A 25 -5.53 0.91 3.28
C PHE A 25 -7.00 0.57 3.03
N LEU A 26 -7.51 0.86 1.83
CA LEU A 26 -8.87 0.48 1.43
C LEU A 26 -9.07 -1.04 1.45
N GLY A 27 -8.11 -1.80 0.91
CA GLY A 27 -8.14 -3.27 0.94
C GLY A 27 -8.13 -3.82 2.36
N PHE A 28 -7.37 -3.17 3.26
CA PHE A 28 -7.35 -3.55 4.67
C PHE A 28 -8.70 -3.31 5.35
N ILE A 29 -9.31 -2.14 5.14
CA ILE A 29 -10.65 -1.82 5.66
C ILE A 29 -11.70 -2.79 5.12
N ILE A 30 -11.69 -3.06 3.82
CA ILE A 30 -12.64 -3.99 3.18
C ILE A 30 -12.43 -5.41 3.72
N GLY A 31 -11.18 -5.86 3.89
CA GLY A 31 -10.88 -7.15 4.48
C GLY A 31 -11.36 -7.27 5.93
N LEU A 32 -11.25 -6.19 6.71
CA LEU A 32 -11.68 -6.14 8.10
C LEU A 32 -13.21 -6.12 8.24
N LEU A 33 -13.90 -5.29 7.43
CA LEU A 33 -15.36 -5.29 7.34
C LEU A 33 -15.88 -6.65 6.84
N GLY A 34 -15.22 -7.20 5.83
CA GLY A 34 -15.51 -8.52 5.29
C GLY A 34 -15.34 -9.62 6.33
N TRP A 35 -14.30 -9.55 7.19
CA TRP A 35 -14.16 -10.46 8.33
C TRP A 35 -15.33 -10.34 9.29
N MET A 36 -15.71 -9.13 9.68
CA MET A 36 -16.79 -8.92 10.67
C MET A 36 -18.17 -9.31 10.15
N VAL A 37 -18.43 -9.14 8.85
CA VAL A 37 -19.77 -9.33 8.24
C VAL A 37 -19.94 -10.73 7.63
N LEU A 38 -18.91 -11.30 6.99
CA LEU A 38 -18.99 -12.65 6.44
C LEU A 38 -18.54 -13.66 7.50
N GLY A 39 -19.50 -14.45 8.01
CA GLY A 39 -19.26 -15.50 9.00
C GLY A 39 -18.17 -16.52 8.62
N GLN A 40 -17.83 -17.38 9.59
CA GLN A 40 -16.61 -18.24 9.61
C GLN A 40 -16.27 -18.99 8.31
N PHE A 41 -17.25 -19.30 7.45
CA PHE A 41 -17.05 -20.05 6.20
C PHE A 41 -16.29 -19.28 5.11
N GLN A 42 -16.30 -17.95 5.11
CA GLN A 42 -15.60 -17.13 4.09
C GLN A 42 -14.38 -16.38 4.66
N SER A 43 -14.16 -16.46 5.98
CA SER A 43 -13.09 -15.73 6.68
C SER A 43 -11.68 -16.14 6.20
N HIS A 44 -11.50 -17.38 5.75
CA HIS A 44 -10.25 -17.86 5.10
C HIS A 44 -9.83 -16.95 3.93
N LYS A 45 -10.79 -16.56 3.06
CA LYS A 45 -10.47 -15.80 1.85
C LYS A 45 -10.17 -14.34 2.20
N MET A 46 -10.85 -13.83 3.23
CA MET A 46 -10.65 -12.47 3.75
C MET A 46 -9.28 -12.32 4.42
N ILE A 47 -8.77 -13.34 5.11
CA ILE A 47 -7.40 -13.34 5.67
C ILE A 47 -6.36 -13.08 4.58
N GLY A 48 -6.51 -13.69 3.40
CA GLY A 48 -5.63 -13.45 2.26
C GLY A 48 -5.61 -11.98 1.82
N VAL A 49 -6.78 -11.35 1.75
CA VAL A 49 -6.89 -9.92 1.40
C VAL A 49 -6.20 -9.04 2.43
N MET A 50 -6.39 -9.31 3.72
CA MET A 50 -5.72 -8.56 4.79
C MET A 50 -4.20 -8.71 4.76
N VAL A 51 -3.68 -9.91 4.55
CA VAL A 51 -2.23 -10.14 4.47
C VAL A 51 -1.62 -9.37 3.30
N VAL A 52 -2.25 -9.44 2.12
CA VAL A 52 -1.78 -8.69 0.94
C VAL A 52 -1.82 -7.19 1.20
N SER A 53 -2.89 -6.67 1.81
CA SER A 53 -3.01 -5.26 2.17
C SER A 53 -1.95 -4.81 3.17
N ILE A 54 -1.62 -5.62 4.18
CA ILE A 54 -0.55 -5.32 5.14
C ILE A 54 0.81 -5.28 4.46
N ILE A 55 1.09 -6.23 3.56
CA ILE A 55 2.34 -6.23 2.77
C ILE A 55 2.40 -4.97 1.89
N LEU A 56 1.31 -4.63 1.21
CA LEU A 56 1.23 -3.45 0.36
C LEU A 56 1.49 -2.16 1.17
N LEU A 57 0.84 -2.03 2.33
CA LEU A 57 1.04 -0.91 3.27
C LEU A 57 2.46 -0.88 3.83
N GLY A 58 3.05 -2.03 4.13
CA GLY A 58 4.43 -2.14 4.62
C GLY A 58 5.43 -1.70 3.56
N VAL A 59 5.28 -2.16 2.32
CA VAL A 59 6.15 -1.78 1.20
C VAL A 59 5.97 -0.30 0.88
N CYS A 60 4.76 0.16 0.56
CA CYS A 60 4.51 1.56 0.24
C CYS A 60 4.89 2.49 1.40
N GLY A 61 4.55 2.13 2.64
CA GLY A 61 4.85 2.91 3.84
C GLY A 61 6.34 2.95 4.20
N THR A 62 7.12 1.90 3.92
CA THR A 62 8.57 1.94 4.12
C THR A 62 9.26 2.84 3.09
N PHE A 63 8.80 2.84 1.84
CA PHE A 63 9.27 3.80 0.84
C PHE A 63 8.94 5.25 1.23
N THR A 64 7.73 5.52 1.74
CA THR A 64 7.38 6.85 2.24
C THR A 64 8.21 7.24 3.46
N ARG A 65 8.44 6.31 4.41
CA ARG A 65 9.27 6.54 5.60
C ARG A 65 10.70 6.87 5.20
N LEU A 66 11.33 6.11 4.31
CA LEU A 66 12.71 6.38 3.87
C LEU A 66 12.85 7.78 3.24
N LYS A 67 11.83 8.23 2.50
CA LYS A 67 11.82 9.53 1.83
C LYS A 67 11.54 10.70 2.78
N TYR A 68 10.63 10.55 3.75
CA TYR A 68 10.27 11.61 4.70
C TYR A 68 11.17 11.68 5.94
N PHE A 69 11.75 10.57 6.39
CA PHE A 69 12.64 10.53 7.56
C PHE A 69 14.13 10.69 7.25
N HIS A 70 14.50 11.00 5.99
CA HIS A 70 15.86 11.39 5.63
C HIS A 70 16.93 10.45 6.22
N ILE A 71 16.71 9.12 6.12
CA ILE A 71 17.79 8.15 6.34
C ILE A 71 18.65 8.08 5.07
N TYR A 72 19.07 9.26 4.59
CA TYR A 72 20.27 9.55 3.81
C TYR A 72 20.44 11.07 3.72
#